data_AF-A0A6P8UTL2-F1
#
_entry.id   AF-A0A6P8UTL2-F1
#
_cell.length_a   1.000
_cell.length_b   1.000
_cell.length_c   1.000
_cell.angle_alpha   90.00
_cell.angle_beta   90.00
_cell.angle_gamma   90.00
#
_symmetry.space_group_name_H-M   'P 1'
#
loop_
_entity.id
_entity.type
_entity.pdbx_description
1 polymer ?
#
loop_
_entity_poly.entity_id
_entity_poly.type
_entity_poly.pdbx_seq_one_letter_code
_entity_poly.pdbx_strand_id
1 'polypeptide(L)'
;MTTEPASLESLGVLFQSDDFIVVDKHWDIRIDSKMWYEKHTVQAQLRHRFPQLADPSTYYGFRFCHQLDFSTSGALCVALNKAAAGRAYRCFKDRTVTKAYLALVRGLVEKETQTLEFSIGKNSSEGKTHMMCIEGTEGCENPKPCQTELTVLEYGLYDGDPVTKVLLQPLTGRTHQLRVHCSAIGHPIIGDFTYSYGADDAPYRMMLHAHFLHIPLEPDPLLVSGEDPFLPTLDPKWLPQRSLRTLTTTVEALLERRLQEDRKIKEEKRERARKEEERRKGRKEQRTKEEIEEQTRQCQEWLSEWAGD
;
A
#
# COMPACT_ATOMS: atom_id res chain seq x y z
N MET A 1 -3.50 -6.56 22.06
CA MET A 1 -4.84 -6.70 21.43
C MET A 1 -5.64 -7.78 22.15
N THR A 2 -6.93 -7.56 22.39
CA THR A 2 -7.84 -8.57 22.97
C THR A 2 -8.38 -9.48 21.87
N THR A 3 -8.69 -10.74 22.20
CA THR A 3 -9.46 -11.66 21.32
C THR A 3 -10.95 -11.27 21.25
N GLU A 4 -11.33 -10.19 21.93
CA GLU A 4 -12.70 -9.69 21.97
C GLU A 4 -13.09 -9.04 20.63
N PRO A 5 -14.36 -9.13 20.23
CA PRO A 5 -14.87 -8.41 19.07
C PRO A 5 -14.71 -6.90 19.18
N ALA A 6 -14.69 -6.21 18.04
CA ALA A 6 -14.65 -4.75 18.02
C ALA A 6 -15.89 -4.15 18.69
N SER A 7 -15.68 -3.17 19.56
CA SER A 7 -16.72 -2.34 20.17
C SER A 7 -16.64 -0.89 19.68
N LEU A 8 -17.63 -0.08 20.03
CA LEU A 8 -17.62 1.35 19.66
C LEU A 8 -16.49 2.11 20.37
N GLU A 9 -16.12 1.64 21.57
CA GLU A 9 -15.12 2.22 22.45
C GLU A 9 -13.69 1.75 22.11
N SER A 10 -13.54 0.59 21.46
CA SER A 10 -12.24 -0.02 21.15
C SER A 10 -11.62 0.56 19.87
N LEU A 11 -11.00 1.74 19.97
CA LEU A 11 -10.23 2.35 18.89
C LEU A 11 -8.76 2.53 19.27
N GLY A 12 -7.87 1.72 18.71
CA GLY A 12 -6.43 1.94 18.81
C GLY A 12 -6.00 3.13 17.95
N VAL A 13 -5.20 4.03 18.50
CA VAL A 13 -4.57 5.14 17.76
C VAL A 13 -3.08 4.92 17.75
N LEU A 14 -2.52 4.72 16.55
CA LEU A 14 -1.09 4.48 16.34
C LEU A 14 -0.33 5.79 16.11
N PHE A 15 -1.01 6.80 15.57
CA PHE A 15 -0.43 8.11 15.29
C PHE A 15 -1.52 9.18 15.18
N GLN A 16 -1.21 10.40 15.63
CA GLN A 16 -2.08 11.55 15.44
C GLN A 16 -1.25 12.83 15.29
N SER A 17 -1.61 13.66 14.31
CA SER A 17 -1.12 15.02 14.10
C SER A 17 -2.27 15.93 13.69
N ASP A 18 -1.99 17.19 13.33
CA ASP A 18 -2.99 18.14 12.82
C ASP A 18 -3.56 17.72 11.46
N ASP A 19 -2.79 16.96 10.68
CA ASP A 19 -3.14 16.59 9.31
C ASP A 19 -3.65 15.16 9.18
N PHE A 20 -3.22 14.24 10.06
CA PHE A 20 -3.50 12.81 9.93
C PHE A 20 -3.77 12.14 11.27
N ILE A 21 -4.62 11.13 11.25
CA ILE A 21 -4.72 10.12 12.30
C ILE A 21 -4.56 8.74 11.66
N VAL A 22 -3.75 7.89 12.29
CA VAL A 22 -3.62 6.47 11.91
C VAL A 22 -4.17 5.64 13.04
N VAL A 23 -5.20 4.87 12.72
CA VAL A 23 -5.84 3.98 13.67
C VAL A 23 -5.38 2.55 13.46
N ASP A 24 -5.38 1.78 14.53
CA ASP A 24 -5.25 0.32 14.47
C ASP A 24 -6.64 -0.27 14.25
N LYS A 25 -6.99 -0.49 12.97
CA LYS A 25 -8.29 -1.04 12.61
C LYS A 25 -8.41 -2.45 13.20
N HIS A 26 -9.49 -2.72 13.93
CA HIS A 26 -9.78 -4.07 14.39
C HIS A 26 -10.03 -5.04 13.23
N TRP A 27 -9.91 -6.34 13.48
CA TRP A 27 -10.40 -7.36 12.56
C TRP A 27 -11.93 -7.40 12.57
N ASP A 28 -12.53 -7.93 11.50
CA ASP A 28 -13.97 -8.06 11.28
C ASP A 28 -14.79 -6.79 11.57
N ILE A 29 -14.27 -5.65 11.11
CA ILE A 29 -14.99 -4.38 11.15
C ILE A 29 -14.87 -3.65 9.81
N ARG A 30 -15.98 -3.07 9.34
CA ARG A 30 -15.99 -2.24 8.15
C ARG A 30 -15.33 -0.89 8.44
N ILE A 31 -14.74 -0.28 7.40
CA ILE A 31 -14.21 1.08 7.50
C ILE A 31 -15.37 2.07 7.68
N ASP A 32 -16.35 1.99 6.79
CA ASP A 32 -17.53 2.83 6.77
C ASP A 32 -18.77 2.00 6.38
N SER A 33 -19.94 2.60 6.55
CA SER A 33 -21.19 2.02 6.08
C SER A 33 -22.19 3.12 5.73
N LYS A 34 -23.01 2.85 4.72
CA LYS A 34 -24.20 3.66 4.39
C LYS A 34 -25.44 3.20 5.16
N MET A 35 -25.38 2.01 5.77
CA MET A 35 -26.50 1.41 6.48
C MET A 35 -26.56 1.99 7.89
N TRP A 36 -27.64 2.71 8.20
CA TRP A 36 -27.80 3.41 9.49
C TRP A 36 -27.75 2.48 10.72
N TYR A 37 -28.04 1.19 10.54
CA TYR A 37 -27.99 0.18 11.60
C TYR A 37 -26.60 -0.46 11.78
N GLU A 38 -25.67 -0.25 10.85
CA GLU A 38 -24.29 -0.73 10.98
C GLU A 38 -23.51 0.22 11.89
N LYS A 39 -23.50 -0.10 13.18
CA LYS A 39 -22.88 0.73 14.22
C LYS A 39 -21.43 0.36 14.50
N HIS A 40 -20.96 -0.78 13.99
CA HIS A 40 -19.60 -1.26 14.22
C HIS A 40 -18.76 -0.98 12.97
N THR A 41 -18.34 0.27 12.85
CA THR A 41 -17.42 0.72 11.80
C THR A 41 -16.30 1.56 12.39
N VAL A 42 -15.15 1.61 11.71
CA VAL A 42 -14.08 2.55 12.08
C VAL A 42 -14.58 3.99 12.07
N GLN A 43 -15.43 4.33 11.11
CA GLN A 43 -16.09 5.63 11.03
C GLN A 43 -16.92 5.94 12.30
N ALA A 44 -17.67 4.97 12.83
CA ALA A 44 -18.45 5.13 14.05
C ALA A 44 -17.54 5.28 15.28
N GLN A 45 -16.49 4.45 15.38
CA GLN A 45 -15.48 4.52 16.44
C GLN A 45 -14.78 5.90 16.46
N LEU A 46 -14.34 6.39 15.29
CA LEU A 46 -13.74 7.72 15.14
C LEU A 46 -14.71 8.83 15.55
N ARG A 47 -15.97 8.75 15.12
CA ARG A 47 -17.00 9.75 15.48
C ARG A 47 -17.29 9.75 16.99
N HIS A 48 -17.31 8.58 17.61
CA HIS A 48 -17.53 8.44 19.04
C HIS A 48 -16.35 9.00 19.84
N ARG A 49 -15.12 8.63 19.48
CA ARG A 49 -13.91 8.99 20.23
C ARG A 49 -13.39 10.40 19.93
N PHE A 50 -13.61 10.90 18.71
CA PHE A 50 -13.10 12.16 18.20
C PHE A 50 -14.15 12.91 17.38
N PRO A 51 -15.31 13.30 17.97
CA PRO A 51 -16.37 14.00 17.26
C PRO A 51 -15.90 15.32 16.61
N GLN A 52 -14.90 15.98 17.20
CA GLN A 52 -14.29 17.22 16.69
C GLN A 52 -13.48 17.04 15.40
N LEU A 53 -13.06 15.81 15.08
CA LEU A 53 -12.33 15.51 13.84
C LEU A 53 -13.25 15.21 12.66
N ALA A 54 -14.56 15.11 12.90
CA ALA A 54 -15.51 14.83 11.84
C ALA A 54 -15.68 16.05 10.93
N ASP A 55 -15.49 15.84 9.63
CA ASP A 55 -15.66 16.85 8.58
C ASP A 55 -17.07 16.78 7.98
N PRO A 56 -17.97 17.74 8.31
CA PRO A 56 -19.36 17.74 7.85
C PRO A 56 -19.49 17.96 6.33
N SER A 57 -18.42 18.42 5.65
CA SER A 57 -18.40 18.55 4.19
C SER A 57 -18.23 17.21 3.48
N THR A 58 -18.00 16.12 4.22
CA THR A 58 -17.83 14.78 3.68
C THR A 58 -19.00 13.91 4.04
N TYR A 59 -19.38 13.04 3.10
CA TYR A 59 -20.48 12.11 3.28
C TYR A 59 -20.29 11.21 4.52
N TYR A 60 -19.08 10.69 4.76
CA TYR A 60 -18.79 9.82 5.89
C TYR A 60 -18.25 10.54 7.14
N GLY A 61 -18.02 11.86 7.08
CA GLY A 61 -17.37 12.61 8.15
C GLY A 61 -15.85 12.47 8.22
N PHE A 62 -15.23 11.56 7.46
CA PHE A 62 -13.79 11.30 7.51
C PHE A 62 -13.23 11.02 6.11
N ARG A 63 -11.94 11.30 5.91
CA ARG A 63 -11.24 11.14 4.63
C ARG A 63 -10.26 9.99 4.72
N PHE A 64 -10.75 8.77 4.53
CA PHE A 64 -9.89 7.58 4.49
C PHE A 64 -8.92 7.64 3.31
N CYS A 65 -7.61 7.59 3.59
CA CYS A 65 -6.56 7.73 2.58
C CYS A 65 -6.39 6.47 1.72
N HIS A 66 -6.74 5.31 2.28
CA HIS A 66 -6.72 4.01 1.62
C HIS A 66 -7.76 3.09 2.29
N GLN A 67 -7.82 1.84 1.80
CA GLN A 67 -8.73 0.82 2.33
C GLN A 67 -7.94 -0.36 2.91
N LEU A 68 -8.64 -1.12 3.75
CA LEU A 68 -8.31 -2.44 4.26
C LEU A 68 -9.57 -3.30 4.14
N ASP A 69 -9.39 -4.59 3.89
CA ASP A 69 -10.51 -5.55 3.86
C ASP A 69 -11.19 -5.59 5.24
N PHE A 70 -12.46 -6.02 5.26
CA PHE A 70 -13.25 -6.18 6.49
C PHE A 70 -12.49 -6.97 7.57
N SER A 71 -12.00 -8.17 7.22
CA SER A 71 -11.33 -9.08 8.16
C SER A 71 -9.87 -8.72 8.44
N THR A 72 -9.26 -7.81 7.67
CA THR A 72 -7.87 -7.40 7.86
C THR A 72 -7.79 -6.34 8.95
N SER A 73 -6.95 -6.56 9.97
CA SER A 73 -6.67 -5.52 10.99
C SER A 73 -5.48 -4.63 10.62
N GLY A 74 -5.20 -3.60 11.41
CA GLY A 74 -3.95 -2.85 11.37
C GLY A 74 -4.08 -1.41 10.89
N ALA A 75 -2.94 -0.81 10.55
CA ALA A 75 -2.80 0.60 10.27
C ALA A 75 -3.73 1.09 9.13
N LEU A 76 -4.64 2.00 9.47
CA LEU A 76 -5.53 2.69 8.54
C LEU A 76 -5.37 4.20 8.70
N CYS A 77 -4.89 4.88 7.66
CA CYS A 77 -4.66 6.32 7.67
C CYS A 77 -5.90 7.11 7.24
N VAL A 78 -6.22 8.14 8.00
CA VAL A 78 -7.31 9.09 7.77
C VAL A 78 -6.72 10.50 7.75
N ALA A 79 -7.02 11.25 6.69
CA ALA A 79 -6.68 12.66 6.61
C ALA A 79 -7.72 13.52 7.34
N LEU A 80 -7.25 14.49 8.13
CA LEU A 80 -8.09 15.37 8.95
C LEU A 80 -8.54 16.63 8.20
N ASN A 81 -7.96 16.89 7.04
CA ASN A 81 -8.37 18.00 6.18
C ASN A 81 -8.17 17.69 4.68
N LYS A 82 -8.75 18.54 3.83
CA LYS A 82 -8.71 18.37 2.36
C LYS A 82 -7.29 18.43 1.78
N ALA A 83 -6.42 19.27 2.33
CA ALA A 83 -5.05 19.39 1.85
C ALA A 83 -4.24 18.13 2.15
N ALA A 84 -4.32 17.61 3.37
CA ALA A 84 -3.73 16.35 3.80
C ALA A 84 -4.22 15.17 2.95
N ALA A 85 -5.54 15.08 2.70
CA ALA A 85 -6.12 14.06 1.83
C ALA A 85 -5.53 14.11 0.42
N GLY A 86 -5.35 15.31 -0.15
CA GLY A 86 -4.73 15.49 -1.46
C GLY A 86 -3.26 15.07 -1.49
N ARG A 87 -2.49 15.34 -0.43
CA ARG A 87 -1.08 14.89 -0.32
C ARG A 87 -0.99 13.37 -0.26
N ALA A 88 -1.75 12.73 0.63
CA ALA A 88 -1.76 11.28 0.75
C ALA A 88 -2.25 10.60 -0.54
N TYR A 89 -3.31 11.11 -1.17
CA TYR A 89 -3.81 10.58 -2.44
C TYR A 89 -2.74 10.54 -3.52
N ARG A 90 -1.90 11.59 -3.64
CA ARG A 90 -0.78 11.60 -4.60
C ARG A 90 0.22 10.47 -4.30
N CYS A 91 0.60 10.28 -3.04
CA CYS A 91 1.52 9.19 -2.67
C CYS A 91 0.97 7.80 -3.03
N PHE A 92 -0.32 7.55 -2.78
CA PHE A 92 -0.97 6.28 -3.16
C PHE A 92 -1.09 6.11 -4.68
N LYS A 93 -1.47 7.18 -5.38
CA LYS A 93 -1.60 7.18 -6.85
C LYS A 93 -0.25 6.91 -7.53
N ASP A 94 0.80 7.56 -7.05
CA ASP A 94 2.15 7.48 -7.59
C ASP A 94 2.92 6.24 -7.08
N ARG A 95 2.26 5.39 -6.27
CA ARG A 95 2.82 4.15 -5.69
C ARG A 95 4.12 4.37 -4.91
N THR A 96 4.19 5.48 -4.18
CA THR A 96 5.34 5.79 -3.31
C THR A 96 5.11 5.34 -1.86
N VAL A 97 3.86 5.05 -1.49
CA VAL A 97 3.53 4.49 -0.19
C VAL A 97 4.12 3.10 -0.04
N THR A 98 4.74 2.86 1.11
CA THR A 98 5.29 1.56 1.48
C THR A 98 4.42 0.94 2.56
N LYS A 99 4.05 -0.33 2.37
CA LYS A 99 3.19 -1.07 3.29
C LYS A 99 3.81 -2.43 3.55
N ALA A 100 3.74 -2.91 4.78
CA ALA A 100 4.07 -4.29 5.11
C ALA A 100 2.99 -4.89 6.01
N TYR A 101 2.66 -6.14 5.75
CA TYR A 101 1.61 -6.87 6.43
C TYR A 101 2.22 -8.11 7.08
N LEU A 102 1.82 -8.40 8.30
CA LEU A 102 2.06 -9.69 8.91
C LEU A 102 0.96 -10.65 8.51
N ALA A 103 1.32 -11.91 8.28
CA ALA A 103 0.35 -12.99 8.17
C ALA A 103 0.86 -14.29 8.77
N LEU A 104 -0.07 -15.12 9.28
CA LEU A 104 0.15 -16.55 9.45
C LEU A 104 -0.49 -17.27 8.27
N VAL A 105 0.30 -18.07 7.55
CA VAL A 105 -0.15 -18.84 6.39
C VAL A 105 -0.03 -20.34 6.65
N ARG A 106 -0.95 -21.13 6.09
CA ARG A 106 -0.96 -22.59 6.20
C ARG A 106 0.27 -23.20 5.52
N GLY A 107 0.82 -24.26 6.11
CA GLY A 107 1.97 -25.00 5.58
C GLY A 107 3.31 -24.31 5.81
N LEU A 108 4.37 -24.95 5.31
CA LEU A 108 5.74 -24.46 5.41
C LEU A 108 6.15 -23.83 4.07
N VAL A 109 6.32 -22.51 4.05
CA VAL A 109 6.79 -21.80 2.85
C VAL A 109 8.28 -22.07 2.66
N GLU A 110 8.64 -22.81 1.61
CA GLU A 110 10.03 -23.26 1.43
C GLU A 110 11.01 -22.12 1.10
N LYS A 111 10.57 -21.14 0.30
CA LYS A 111 11.40 -20.00 -0.11
C LYS A 111 11.32 -18.90 0.94
N GLU A 112 12.44 -18.64 1.64
CA GLU A 112 12.51 -17.60 2.68
C GLU A 112 12.18 -16.20 2.15
N THR A 113 12.47 -15.93 0.88
CA THR A 113 12.08 -14.71 0.18
C THR A 113 11.62 -15.06 -1.22
N GLN A 114 10.48 -14.51 -1.65
CA GLN A 114 9.99 -14.68 -3.01
C GLN A 114 9.10 -13.52 -3.45
N THR A 115 9.18 -13.22 -4.75
CA THR A 115 8.28 -12.28 -5.42
C THR A 115 7.12 -13.05 -6.05
N LEU A 116 5.89 -12.64 -5.75
CA LEU A 116 4.66 -13.21 -6.28
C LEU A 116 4.09 -12.26 -7.33
N GLU A 117 4.02 -12.70 -8.59
CA GLU A 117 3.68 -11.86 -9.75
C GLU A 117 2.39 -12.27 -10.47
N PHE A 118 1.55 -13.07 -9.83
CA PHE A 118 0.28 -13.49 -10.42
C PHE A 118 -0.63 -12.29 -10.68
N SER A 119 -0.98 -12.02 -11.93
CA SER A 119 -2.00 -11.03 -12.28
C SER A 119 -3.34 -11.41 -11.64
N ILE A 120 -4.09 -10.43 -11.14
CA ILE A 120 -5.36 -10.66 -10.44
C ILE A 120 -6.52 -10.03 -11.21
N GLY A 121 -7.55 -10.83 -11.48
CA GLY A 121 -8.82 -10.46 -12.11
C GLY A 121 -10.03 -10.73 -11.22
N LYS A 122 -11.21 -10.33 -11.68
CA LYS A 122 -12.47 -10.69 -11.02
C LYS A 122 -12.84 -12.12 -11.36
N ASN A 123 -13.44 -12.84 -10.42
CA ASN A 123 -14.00 -14.15 -10.69
C ASN A 123 -15.45 -14.00 -11.17
N SER A 124 -15.79 -14.53 -12.35
CA SER A 124 -17.16 -14.53 -12.90
C SER A 124 -17.88 -15.87 -12.77
N SER A 125 -17.24 -16.90 -12.20
CA SER A 125 -17.88 -18.18 -11.92
C SER A 125 -19.02 -18.02 -10.92
N GLU A 126 -20.09 -18.78 -11.13
CA GLU A 126 -21.27 -18.79 -10.26
C GLU A 126 -20.88 -19.10 -8.80
N GLY A 127 -21.46 -18.35 -7.85
CA GLY A 127 -21.14 -18.46 -6.42
C GLY A 127 -19.81 -17.82 -5.99
N LYS A 128 -18.91 -17.46 -6.92
CA LYS A 128 -17.58 -16.91 -6.63
C LYS A 128 -17.41 -15.44 -7.05
N THR A 129 -18.48 -14.77 -7.45
CA THR A 129 -18.44 -13.38 -7.97
C THR A 129 -17.96 -12.32 -6.97
N HIS A 130 -17.96 -12.65 -5.68
CA HIS A 130 -17.39 -11.82 -4.60
C HIS A 130 -15.87 -12.05 -4.42
N MET A 131 -15.30 -13.03 -5.12
CA MET A 131 -13.88 -13.38 -5.07
C MET A 131 -13.10 -12.73 -6.21
N MET A 132 -11.80 -12.66 -5.99
CA MET A 132 -10.79 -12.38 -7.01
C MET A 132 -10.07 -13.68 -7.37
N CYS A 133 -9.45 -13.74 -8.54
CA CYS A 133 -8.74 -14.94 -9.00
C CYS A 133 -7.50 -14.57 -9.81
N ILE A 134 -6.60 -15.54 -9.98
CA ILE A 134 -5.36 -15.34 -10.74
C ILE A 134 -5.61 -15.55 -12.24
N GLU A 135 -4.85 -14.86 -13.08
CA GLU A 135 -4.83 -15.10 -14.52
C GLU A 135 -4.63 -16.58 -14.86
N GLY A 136 -5.37 -17.07 -15.86
CA GLY A 136 -5.35 -18.48 -16.27
C GLY A 136 -6.31 -19.40 -15.52
N THR A 137 -6.94 -18.95 -14.43
CA THR A 137 -8.03 -19.71 -13.78
C THR A 137 -9.37 -19.51 -14.46
N GLU A 138 -10.25 -20.50 -14.35
CA GLU A 138 -11.61 -20.43 -14.88
C GLU A 138 -12.38 -19.24 -14.29
N GLY A 139 -13.09 -18.51 -15.15
CA GLY A 139 -13.86 -17.32 -14.75
C GLY A 139 -13.02 -16.08 -14.45
N CYS A 140 -11.71 -16.08 -14.71
CA CYS A 140 -10.87 -14.92 -14.46
C CYS A 140 -11.02 -13.84 -15.54
N GLU A 141 -11.59 -12.69 -15.16
CA GLU A 141 -11.85 -11.57 -16.06
C GLU A 141 -10.98 -10.35 -15.74
N ASN A 142 -10.46 -9.71 -16.80
CA ASN A 142 -9.67 -8.47 -16.75
C ASN A 142 -8.51 -8.53 -15.72
N PRO A 143 -7.62 -9.53 -15.82
CA PRO A 143 -6.47 -9.64 -14.92
C PRO A 143 -5.58 -8.41 -15.06
N LYS A 144 -5.10 -7.90 -13.93
CA LYS A 144 -4.17 -6.77 -13.89
C LYS A 144 -2.86 -7.19 -13.23
N PRO A 145 -1.71 -6.71 -13.74
CA PRO A 145 -0.41 -6.97 -13.14
C PRO A 145 -0.40 -6.60 -11.67
N CYS A 146 0.17 -7.49 -10.87
CA CYS A 146 0.08 -7.46 -9.42
C CYS A 146 1.33 -8.10 -8.84
N GLN A 147 1.96 -7.45 -7.87
CA GLN A 147 3.24 -7.89 -7.31
C GLN A 147 3.25 -7.78 -5.79
N THR A 148 3.66 -8.86 -5.12
CA THR A 148 3.82 -8.96 -3.66
C THR A 148 5.17 -9.57 -3.35
N GLU A 149 5.96 -8.91 -2.51
CA GLU A 149 7.18 -9.50 -1.93
C GLU A 149 6.81 -10.22 -0.64
N LEU A 150 7.16 -11.50 -0.53
CA LEU A 150 6.97 -12.32 0.67
C LEU A 150 8.33 -12.59 1.31
N THR A 151 8.42 -12.38 2.61
CA THR A 151 9.58 -12.77 3.43
C THR A 151 9.13 -13.63 4.60
N VAL A 152 9.71 -14.81 4.78
CA VAL A 152 9.46 -15.67 5.92
C VAL A 152 10.15 -15.11 7.17
N LEU A 153 9.40 -15.05 8.27
CA LEU A 153 9.90 -14.62 9.57
C LEU A 153 10.12 -15.82 10.49
N GLU A 154 9.08 -16.65 10.66
CA GLU A 154 9.09 -17.77 11.60
C GLU A 154 8.34 -18.97 11.03
N TYR A 155 8.74 -20.18 11.41
CA TYR A 155 7.96 -21.41 11.24
C TYR A 155 7.45 -21.87 12.59
N GLY A 156 6.28 -22.50 12.60
CA GLY A 156 5.72 -23.07 13.82
C GLY A 156 4.45 -23.85 13.54
N LEU A 157 3.62 -23.95 14.59
CA LEU A 157 2.33 -24.62 14.53
C LEU A 157 1.20 -23.65 14.87
N TYR A 158 0.05 -23.82 14.24
CA TYR A 158 -1.20 -23.19 14.67
C TYR A 158 -2.24 -24.29 14.89
N ASP A 159 -2.69 -24.46 16.13
CA ASP A 159 -3.64 -25.53 16.51
C ASP A 159 -3.14 -26.94 16.12
N GLY A 160 -1.82 -27.16 16.15
CA GLY A 160 -1.17 -28.42 15.80
C GLY A 160 -0.77 -28.56 14.33
N ASP A 161 -1.26 -27.72 13.43
CA ASP A 161 -0.92 -27.77 12.01
C ASP A 161 0.33 -26.95 11.67
N PRO A 162 1.18 -27.36 10.71
CA PRO A 162 2.30 -26.56 10.23
C PRO A 162 1.85 -25.22 9.63
N VAL A 163 2.51 -24.14 10.05
CA VAL A 163 2.26 -22.79 9.53
C VAL A 163 3.55 -21.98 9.43
N THR A 164 3.49 -20.92 8.64
CA THR A 164 4.59 -19.96 8.46
C THR A 164 4.11 -18.56 8.77
N LYS A 165 4.86 -17.82 9.60
CA LYS A 165 4.68 -16.38 9.78
C LYS A 165 5.50 -15.65 8.73
N VAL A 166 4.84 -14.76 7.99
CA VAL A 166 5.43 -14.04 6.86
C VAL A 166 5.19 -12.54 6.98
N LEU A 167 6.14 -11.77 6.46
CA LEU A 167 5.98 -10.37 6.12
C LEU A 167 5.66 -10.26 4.62
N LEU A 168 4.56 -9.57 4.29
CA LEU A 168 4.09 -9.35 2.93
C LEU A 168 4.17 -7.86 2.58
N GLN A 169 4.91 -7.51 1.54
CA GLN A 169 4.96 -6.15 1.00
C GLN A 169 4.27 -6.10 -0.37
N PRO A 170 3.02 -5.62 -0.45
CA PRO A 170 2.36 -5.44 -1.73
C PRO A 170 2.92 -4.19 -2.44
N LEU A 171 3.53 -4.39 -3.61
CA LEU A 171 4.02 -3.32 -4.50
C LEU A 171 2.91 -2.74 -5.38
N THR A 172 1.79 -3.47 -5.46
CA THR A 172 0.54 -3.03 -6.06
C THR A 172 -0.59 -2.98 -5.02
N GLY A 173 -1.79 -2.56 -5.43
CA GLY A 173 -2.98 -2.57 -4.56
C GLY A 173 -4.18 -3.08 -5.33
N ARG A 174 -4.27 -4.40 -5.53
CA ARG A 174 -5.47 -5.06 -6.06
C ARG A 174 -6.34 -5.56 -4.90
N THR A 175 -7.64 -5.67 -5.13
CA THR A 175 -8.59 -6.21 -4.15
C THR A 175 -8.14 -7.61 -3.72
N HIS A 176 -8.11 -7.86 -2.41
CA HIS A 176 -7.70 -9.14 -1.81
C HIS A 176 -6.31 -9.65 -2.26
N GLN A 177 -5.43 -8.77 -2.76
CA GLN A 177 -4.17 -9.16 -3.40
C GLN A 177 -3.34 -10.18 -2.60
N LEU A 178 -3.09 -9.88 -1.32
CA LEU A 178 -2.27 -10.71 -0.43
C LEU A 178 -2.91 -12.09 -0.22
N ARG A 179 -4.22 -12.10 0.00
CA ARG A 179 -5.01 -13.31 0.24
C ARG A 179 -5.00 -14.25 -0.96
N VAL A 180 -5.23 -13.69 -2.16
CA VAL A 180 -5.16 -14.42 -3.44
C VAL A 180 -3.77 -14.95 -3.69
N HIS A 181 -2.72 -14.12 -3.53
CA HIS A 181 -1.33 -14.52 -3.79
C HIS A 181 -0.87 -15.64 -2.85
N CYS A 182 -1.18 -15.54 -1.55
CA CYS A 182 -0.89 -16.58 -0.57
C CYS A 182 -1.63 -17.90 -0.90
N SER A 183 -2.92 -17.82 -1.23
CA SER A 183 -3.69 -19.00 -1.68
C SER A 183 -3.14 -19.61 -2.98
N ALA A 184 -2.71 -18.78 -3.94
CA ALA A 184 -2.17 -19.23 -5.23
C ALA A 184 -0.85 -20.00 -5.11
N ILE A 185 -0.03 -19.71 -4.09
CA ILE A 185 1.19 -20.49 -3.81
C ILE A 185 0.93 -21.71 -2.91
N GLY A 186 -0.34 -22.05 -2.62
CA GLY A 186 -0.71 -23.18 -1.79
C GLY A 186 -0.65 -22.92 -0.28
N HIS A 187 -0.45 -21.66 0.13
CA HIS A 187 -0.30 -21.26 1.53
C HIS A 187 -1.37 -20.21 1.90
N PRO A 188 -2.67 -20.55 1.94
CA PRO A 188 -3.71 -19.60 2.30
C PRO A 188 -3.48 -19.02 3.70
N ILE A 189 -3.96 -17.78 3.90
CA ILE A 189 -3.90 -17.11 5.19
C ILE A 189 -4.86 -17.81 6.15
N ILE A 190 -4.40 -18.09 7.37
CA ILE A 190 -5.21 -18.74 8.41
C ILE A 190 -6.44 -17.89 8.72
N GLY A 191 -7.60 -18.54 8.79
CA GLY A 191 -8.90 -17.89 9.03
C GLY A 191 -9.46 -17.12 7.82
N ASP A 192 -8.83 -17.24 6.65
CA ASP A 192 -9.41 -16.72 5.41
C ASP A 192 -10.41 -17.71 4.82
N PHE A 193 -11.66 -17.63 5.29
CA PHE A 193 -12.75 -18.50 4.82
C PHE A 193 -12.95 -18.46 3.29
N THR A 194 -12.75 -17.29 2.67
CA THR A 194 -12.98 -17.08 1.24
C THR A 194 -11.93 -17.82 0.39
N TYR A 195 -10.65 -17.63 0.69
CA TYR A 195 -9.55 -18.14 -0.14
C TYR A 195 -8.97 -19.48 0.31
N SER A 196 -9.46 -20.02 1.43
CA SER A 196 -9.33 -21.43 1.81
C SER A 196 -10.47 -22.30 1.27
N TYR A 197 -11.42 -21.73 0.51
CA TYR A 197 -12.61 -22.41 0.00
C TYR A 197 -13.45 -23.07 1.10
N GLY A 198 -13.58 -22.37 2.23
CA GLY A 198 -14.36 -22.81 3.39
C GLY A 198 -13.61 -23.74 4.35
N ALA A 199 -12.35 -24.06 4.11
CA ALA A 199 -11.57 -24.96 4.98
C ALA A 199 -11.07 -24.30 6.27
N ASP A 200 -10.84 -22.98 6.27
CA ASP A 200 -10.34 -22.23 7.43
C ASP A 200 -11.46 -21.42 8.11
N ASP A 201 -12.38 -22.09 8.80
CA ASP A 201 -13.48 -21.48 9.57
C ASP A 201 -13.29 -21.51 11.11
N ALA A 202 -12.41 -22.37 11.60
CA ALA A 202 -12.14 -22.55 13.04
C ALA A 202 -11.35 -21.42 13.73
N PRO A 203 -10.37 -20.73 13.09
CA PRO A 203 -9.66 -19.61 13.71
C PRO A 203 -10.61 -18.45 14.04
N TYR A 204 -10.40 -17.75 15.16
CA TYR A 204 -11.30 -16.68 15.62
C TYR A 204 -11.31 -15.43 14.72
N ARG A 205 -10.34 -15.32 13.80
CA ARG A 205 -10.17 -14.22 12.86
C ARG A 205 -9.28 -14.63 11.69
N MET A 206 -9.27 -13.81 10.65
CA MET A 206 -8.23 -13.88 9.62
C MET A 206 -6.90 -13.32 10.14
N MET A 207 -5.84 -14.10 9.98
CA MET A 207 -4.47 -13.79 10.43
C MET A 207 -3.74 -12.93 9.39
N LEU A 208 -4.32 -11.77 9.07
CA LEU A 208 -3.69 -10.73 8.24
C LEU A 208 -3.76 -9.38 8.98
N HIS A 209 -2.60 -8.74 9.13
CA HIS A 209 -2.47 -7.48 9.86
C HIS A 209 -1.60 -6.48 9.09
N ALA A 210 -2.14 -5.29 8.84
CA ALA A 210 -1.42 -4.16 8.26
C ALA A 210 -0.46 -3.57 9.31
N HIS A 211 0.72 -4.19 9.44
CA HIS A 211 1.68 -3.88 10.47
C HIS A 211 2.38 -2.54 10.24
N PHE A 212 2.83 -2.26 9.01
CA PHE A 212 3.67 -1.11 8.72
C PHE A 212 3.09 -0.24 7.61
N LEU A 213 3.11 1.07 7.82
CA LEU A 213 2.70 2.08 6.85
C LEU A 213 3.70 3.24 6.83
N HIS A 214 4.27 3.48 5.66
CA HIS A 214 5.10 4.64 5.38
C HIS A 214 4.53 5.43 4.21
N ILE A 215 4.10 6.66 4.48
CA ILE A 215 3.67 7.63 3.47
C ILE A 215 4.73 8.73 3.39
N PRO A 216 5.47 8.86 2.27
CA PRO A 216 6.59 9.81 2.13
C PRO A 216 6.07 11.23 1.89
N LEU A 217 5.39 11.78 2.89
CA LEU A 217 4.95 13.16 2.93
C LEU A 217 6.16 14.09 3.14
N GLU A 218 6.07 15.31 2.62
CA GLU A 218 7.05 16.37 2.87
C GLU A 218 6.39 17.51 3.68
N PRO A 219 7.10 18.15 4.63
CA PRO A 219 8.49 17.88 5.00
C PRO A 219 8.68 16.62 5.85
N ASP A 220 7.65 16.22 6.60
CA ASP A 220 7.72 15.11 7.55
C ASP A 220 7.01 13.85 7.01
N PRO A 221 7.72 12.72 6.84
CA PRO A 221 7.09 11.49 6.43
C PRO A 221 6.22 10.91 7.54
N LEU A 222 5.08 10.34 7.18
CA LEU A 222 4.25 9.57 8.12
C LEU A 222 4.78 8.14 8.14
N LEU A 223 5.29 7.72 9.30
CA LEU A 223 5.86 6.41 9.54
C LEU A 223 5.19 5.79 10.76
N VAL A 224 4.49 4.66 10.57
CA VAL A 224 3.74 3.99 11.64
C VAL A 224 3.97 2.48 11.57
N SER A 225 4.23 1.89 12.74
CA SER A 225 4.21 0.45 12.97
C SER A 225 3.16 0.12 14.04
N GLY A 226 2.24 -0.78 13.72
CA GLY A 226 1.35 -1.41 14.70
C GLY A 226 2.07 -2.45 15.54
N GLU A 227 1.42 -2.95 16.58
CA GLU A 227 1.93 -4.10 17.34
C GLU A 227 1.90 -5.38 16.47
N ASP A 228 2.63 -6.41 16.89
CA ASP A 228 2.51 -7.75 16.32
C ASP A 228 1.36 -8.50 17.02
N PRO A 229 0.21 -8.74 16.35
CA PRO A 229 -0.90 -9.47 16.98
C PRO A 229 -0.69 -10.98 17.01
N PHE A 230 0.32 -11.51 16.29
CA PHE A 230 0.54 -12.95 16.12
C PHE A 230 1.67 -13.41 17.05
N LEU A 231 1.40 -13.27 18.35
CA LEU A 231 2.27 -13.65 19.44
C LEU A 231 1.61 -14.75 20.30
N PRO A 232 2.37 -15.74 20.80
CA PRO A 232 1.82 -16.81 21.64
C PRO A 232 1.14 -16.31 22.93
N THR A 233 1.55 -15.13 23.42
CA THR A 233 0.97 -14.48 24.59
C THR A 233 -0.42 -13.89 24.33
N LEU A 234 -0.74 -13.58 23.07
CA LEU A 234 -2.04 -13.06 22.65
C LEU A 234 -2.94 -14.17 22.10
N ASP A 235 -2.35 -15.13 21.40
CA ASP A 235 -3.02 -16.31 20.86
C ASP A 235 -2.20 -17.57 21.13
N PRO A 236 -2.54 -18.38 22.16
CA PRO A 236 -1.78 -19.56 22.52
C PRO A 236 -1.86 -20.69 21.49
N LYS A 237 -2.74 -20.59 20.48
CA LYS A 237 -2.76 -21.56 19.37
C LYS A 237 -1.53 -21.43 18.48
N TRP A 238 -0.94 -20.24 18.39
CA TRP A 238 0.29 -20.00 17.66
C TRP A 238 1.51 -20.40 18.50
N LEU A 239 2.26 -21.39 18.02
CA LEU A 239 3.46 -21.93 18.66
C LEU A 239 4.67 -21.79 17.71
N PRO A 240 5.46 -20.70 17.80
CA PRO A 240 6.67 -20.55 17.00
C PRO A 240 7.70 -21.60 17.42
N GLN A 241 8.36 -22.20 16.43
CA GLN A 241 9.37 -23.24 16.65
C GLN A 241 10.74 -22.85 16.10
N ARG A 242 10.77 -22.11 14.99
CA ARG A 242 12.01 -21.68 14.33
C ARG A 242 11.87 -20.27 13.80
N SER A 243 12.65 -19.35 14.35
CA SER A 243 12.77 -17.98 13.84
C SER A 243 13.91 -17.89 12.82
N LEU A 244 13.65 -17.27 11.67
CA LEU A 244 14.66 -16.94 10.67
C LEU A 244 15.12 -15.49 10.77
N ARG A 245 14.18 -14.57 11.00
CA ARG A 245 14.40 -13.12 10.96
C ARG A 245 13.50 -12.44 11.97
N THR A 246 13.96 -11.32 12.51
CA THR A 246 13.10 -10.49 13.37
C THR A 246 12.21 -9.60 12.51
N LEU A 247 11.00 -9.32 13.00
CA LEU A 247 10.08 -8.38 12.37
C LEU A 247 10.72 -6.99 12.20
N THR A 248 11.31 -6.46 13.27
CA THR A 248 11.93 -5.14 13.29
C THR A 248 13.00 -4.99 12.21
N THR A 249 13.99 -5.90 12.18
CA THR A 249 15.08 -5.85 11.19
C THR A 249 14.57 -5.98 9.75
N THR A 250 13.51 -6.76 9.54
CA THR A 250 12.94 -6.96 8.21
C THR A 250 12.21 -5.71 7.72
N VAL A 251 11.48 -5.02 8.60
CA VAL A 251 10.81 -3.74 8.28
C VAL A 251 11.83 -2.61 8.06
N GLU A 252 12.89 -2.55 8.87
CA GLU A 252 13.97 -1.56 8.70
C GLU A 252 14.66 -1.73 7.34
N ALA A 253 15.04 -2.95 6.96
CA ALA A 253 15.63 -3.24 5.66
C ALA A 253 14.70 -2.88 4.49
N LEU A 254 13.39 -3.12 4.66
CA LEU A 254 12.37 -2.76 3.69
C LEU A 254 12.29 -1.24 3.50
N LEU A 255 12.27 -0.48 4.60
CA LEU A 255 12.25 0.98 4.57
C LEU A 255 13.53 1.55 3.96
N GLU A 256 14.69 1.02 4.34
CA GLU A 256 15.98 1.45 3.79
C GLU A 256 16.04 1.25 2.27
N ARG A 257 15.66 0.07 1.78
CA ARG A 257 15.56 -0.22 0.34
C ARG A 257 14.68 0.80 -0.37
N ARG A 258 13.51 1.12 0.21
CA ARG A 258 12.61 2.12 -0.37
C ARG A 258 13.25 3.51 -0.43
N LEU A 259 13.89 3.96 0.65
CA LEU A 259 14.51 5.28 0.69
C LEU A 259 15.66 5.38 -0.32
N GLN A 260 16.42 4.30 -0.53
CA GLN A 260 17.45 4.24 -1.56
C GLN A 260 16.86 4.33 -2.98
N GLU A 261 15.78 3.60 -3.26
CA GLU A 261 15.04 3.69 -4.53
C GLU A 261 14.53 5.11 -4.79
N ASP A 262 13.94 5.76 -3.79
CA ASP A 262 13.42 7.12 -3.91
C ASP A 262 14.53 8.15 -4.15
N ARG A 263 15.70 8.00 -3.51
CA ARG A 263 16.89 8.83 -3.79
C ARG A 263 17.35 8.68 -5.23
N LYS A 264 17.48 7.44 -5.70
CA LYS A 264 17.89 7.15 -7.08
C LYS A 264 16.91 7.73 -8.10
N ILE A 265 15.60 7.58 -7.89
CA ILE A 265 14.57 8.17 -8.76
C ILE A 265 14.65 9.70 -8.76
N LYS A 266 14.87 10.33 -7.60
CA LYS A 266 15.02 11.79 -7.49
C LYS A 266 16.27 12.27 -8.24
N GLU A 267 17.40 11.55 -8.13
CA GLU A 267 18.64 11.86 -8.85
C GLU A 267 18.48 11.74 -10.37
N GLU A 268 17.90 10.64 -10.86
CA GLU A 268 17.63 10.43 -12.29
C GLU A 268 16.71 11.51 -12.86
N LYS A 269 15.68 11.94 -12.11
CA LYS A 269 14.80 13.05 -12.52
C LYS A 269 15.55 14.38 -12.61
N ARG A 270 16.42 14.68 -11.63
CA ARG A 270 17.25 15.90 -11.64
C ARG A 270 18.21 15.92 -12.82
N GLU A 271 18.85 14.79 -13.11
CA GLU A 271 19.77 14.67 -14.24
C GLU A 271 19.04 14.84 -15.59
N ARG A 272 17.86 14.23 -15.75
CA ARG A 272 17.01 14.42 -16.94
C ARG A 272 16.59 15.88 -17.12
N ALA A 273 16.16 16.55 -16.06
CA ALA A 273 15.77 17.96 -16.10
C ALA A 273 16.95 18.85 -16.51
N ARG A 274 18.14 18.61 -15.95
CA ARG A 274 19.37 19.34 -16.32
C ARG A 274 19.72 19.15 -17.80
N LYS A 275 19.71 17.91 -18.29
CA LYS A 275 19.96 17.59 -19.71
C LYS A 275 18.94 18.27 -20.63
N GLU A 276 17.68 18.34 -20.24
CA GLU A 276 16.65 19.03 -21.02
C GLU A 276 16.86 20.55 -21.04
N GLU A 277 17.26 21.14 -19.91
CA GLU A 277 17.59 22.56 -19.84
C GLU A 277 18.81 22.92 -20.70
N GLU A 278 19.88 22.09 -20.66
CA GLU A 278 21.07 22.24 -21.49
C GLU A 278 20.71 22.15 -22.99
N ARG A 279 19.86 21.19 -23.38
CA ARG A 279 19.36 21.08 -24.78
C ARG A 279 18.53 22.30 -25.20
N ARG A 280 17.69 22.84 -24.31
CA ARG A 280 16.90 24.06 -24.59
C ARG A 280 17.80 25.28 -24.75
N LYS A 281 18.84 25.43 -23.92
CA LYS A 281 19.84 26.49 -24.04
C LYS A 281 20.61 26.39 -25.37
N GLY A 282 21.11 25.20 -25.71
CA GLY A 282 21.80 24.98 -26.99
C GLY A 282 20.94 25.30 -28.21
N ARG A 283 19.66 24.90 -28.21
CA ARG A 283 18.72 25.27 -29.29
C ARG A 283 18.48 26.78 -29.39
N LYS A 284 18.40 27.48 -28.26
CA LYS A 284 18.21 28.94 -28.22
C LYS A 284 19.45 29.67 -28.74
N GLU A 285 20.64 29.24 -28.34
CA GLU A 285 21.91 29.79 -28.84
C GLU A 285 22.06 29.57 -30.35
N GLN A 286 21.74 28.37 -30.85
CA GLN A 286 21.80 28.08 -32.28
C GLN A 286 20.83 28.94 -33.08
N ARG A 287 19.58 29.07 -32.63
CA ARG A 287 18.59 29.96 -33.27
C ARG A 287 19.03 31.42 -33.27
N THR A 288 19.65 31.88 -32.18
CA THR A 288 20.18 33.26 -32.09
C THR A 288 21.32 33.47 -33.09
N LYS A 289 22.20 32.47 -33.28
CA LYS A 289 23.26 32.53 -34.30
C LYS A 289 22.70 32.56 -35.71
N GLU A 290 21.73 31.70 -36.02
CA GLU A 290 21.05 31.67 -37.33
C GLU A 290 20.38 33.02 -37.65
N GLU A 291 19.70 33.63 -36.67
CA GLU A 291 19.10 34.97 -36.82
C GLU A 291 20.14 36.07 -37.07
N ILE A 292 21.29 36.03 -36.38
CA ILE A 292 22.41 36.98 -36.60
C ILE A 292 23.03 36.78 -38.00
N GLU A 293 23.24 35.54 -38.43
CA GLU A 293 23.78 35.22 -39.76
C GLU A 293 22.85 35.70 -40.88
N GLU A 294 21.54 35.50 -40.72
CA GLU A 294 20.53 35.97 -41.68
C GLU A 294 20.46 37.50 -41.75
N GLN A 295 20.47 38.19 -40.61
CA GLN A 295 20.55 39.66 -40.58
C GLN A 295 21.82 40.18 -41.25
N THR A 296 22.95 39.53 -41.01
CA THR A 296 24.23 39.89 -41.63
C THR A 296 24.16 39.73 -43.14
N ARG A 297 23.56 38.64 -43.64
CA ARG A 297 23.38 38.40 -45.08
C ARG A 297 22.48 39.46 -45.72
N GLN A 298 21.35 39.79 -45.10
CA GLN A 298 20.45 40.83 -45.57
C GLN A 298 21.13 42.20 -45.63
N CYS A 299 21.91 42.57 -44.61
CA CYS A 299 22.69 43.82 -44.65
C CYS A 299 23.72 43.84 -45.78
N GLN A 300 24.40 42.72 -46.05
CA GLN A 300 25.36 42.63 -47.16
C GLN A 300 24.69 42.73 -48.53
N GLU A 301 23.53 42.07 -48.71
CA GLU A 301 22.70 42.20 -49.92
C GLU A 301 22.30 43.67 -50.13
N TRP A 302 21.77 44.34 -49.09
CA TRP A 302 21.42 45.77 -49.15
C TRP A 302 22.59 46.68 -49.52
N LEU A 303 23.76 46.47 -48.91
CA LEU A 303 24.97 47.26 -49.22
C LEU A 303 25.45 47.03 -50.65
N SER A 304 25.29 45.82 -51.19
CA SER A 304 25.65 45.51 -52.57
C SER A 304 24.70 46.16 -53.59
N GLU A 305 23.41 46.25 -53.28
CA GLU A 305 22.42 46.97 -54.10
C GLU A 305 22.66 48.48 -54.10
N TRP A 306 23.12 49.05 -52.97
CA TRP A 306 23.44 50.48 -52.85
C TRP A 306 24.78 50.89 -53.48
N ALA A 307 25.72 49.96 -53.63
CA ALA A 307 27.03 50.22 -54.24
C ALA A 307 27.04 50.08 -55.78
N GLY A 308 25.88 49.79 -56.38
CA GLY A 308 25.69 49.69 -57.83
C GLY A 308 24.99 50.91 -58.42
N ASP A 309 25.68 52.05 -58.45
CA ASP A 309 25.47 53.25 -59.29
C ASP A 309 26.84 53.96 -59.44
#